data_AF-A0A7D9JY30-F1
#
_entry.id   AF-A0A7D9JY30-F1
#
_cell.length_a   1.000
_cell.length_b   1.000
_cell.length_c   1.000
_cell.angle_alpha   90.00
_cell.angle_beta   90.00
_cell.angle_gamma   90.00
#
_symmetry.space_group_name_H-M   'P 1'
#
loop_
_entity.id
_entity.type
_entity.pdbx_description
1 polymer ?
#
loop_
_entity_poly.entity_id
_entity_poly.type
_entity_poly.pdbx_seq_one_letter_code
_entity_poly.pdbx_strand_id
1 'polypeptide(L)'
;MALLIYLMRMVKALLDNSSLFLEKYLHELIPAVATCVISRQVCAKPETDNHWALREFGSKLLSQMCRMFSTTTNNIQQRITKTLCKALQNAKAPLATHYGAIAGLAEMGTEVILK
;
A
#
# COMPACT_ATOMS: atom_id res chain seq x y z
N MET A 1 -2.94 17.14 -1.68
CA MET A 1 -2.56 16.07 -0.73
C MET A 1 -3.52 15.82 0.42
N ALA A 2 -4.10 16.85 1.04
CA ALA A 2 -4.95 16.69 2.23
C ALA A 2 -6.10 15.66 2.06
N LEU A 3 -6.74 15.60 0.89
CA LEU A 3 -7.81 14.63 0.62
C LEU A 3 -7.33 13.18 0.69
N LEU A 4 -6.16 12.87 0.11
CA LEU A 4 -5.66 11.49 0.08
C LEU A 4 -5.32 10.97 1.48
N ILE A 5 -4.71 11.79 2.34
CA ILE A 5 -4.42 11.35 3.71
C ILE A 5 -5.72 11.11 4.51
N TYR A 6 -6.76 11.92 4.30
CA TYR A 6 -8.06 11.68 4.92
C TYR A 6 -8.73 10.40 4.41
N LEU A 7 -8.66 10.14 3.10
CA LEU A 7 -9.17 8.90 2.52
C LEU A 7 -8.44 7.67 3.07
N MET A 8 -7.12 7.73 3.21
CA MET A 8 -6.35 6.62 3.77
C MET A 8 -6.69 6.38 5.25
N ARG A 9 -6.91 7.45 6.03
CA ARG A 9 -7.42 7.35 7.42
C ARG A 9 -8.83 6.78 7.49
N MET A 10 -9.69 7.13 6.53
CA MET A 10 -11.02 6.53 6.41
C MET A 10 -10.94 5.03 6.12
N VAL A 11 -10.08 4.60 5.19
CA VAL A 11 -9.85 3.18 4.92
C VAL A 11 -9.36 2.45 6.16
N LYS A 12 -8.46 3.06 6.95
CA LYS A 12 -8.03 2.51 8.24
C LYS A 12 -9.20 2.33 9.22
N ALA A 13 -10.06 3.34 9.37
CA ALA A 13 -11.24 3.26 10.23
C ALA A 13 -12.24 2.19 9.75
N LEU A 14 -12.37 2.00 8.43
CA LEU A 14 -13.19 0.92 7.87
C LEU A 14 -12.59 -0.45 8.21
N LEU A 15 -11.27 -0.63 8.03
CA LEU A 15 -10.60 -1.90 8.35
C LEU A 15 -10.74 -2.29 9.82
N ASP A 16 -10.71 -1.32 10.74
CA ASP A 16 -10.84 -1.56 12.17
C ASP A 16 -12.29 -1.86 12.61
N ASN A 17 -13.27 -1.73 11.72
CA ASN A 17 -14.68 -2.00 12.00
C ASN A 17 -15.04 -3.47 11.74
N SER A 18 -15.13 -4.27 12.80
CA SER A 18 -15.49 -5.70 12.75
C SER A 18 -16.94 -5.98 12.35
N SER A 19 -17.82 -4.98 12.36
CA SER A 19 -19.22 -5.14 11.95
C SER A 19 -19.41 -5.05 10.43
N LEU A 20 -18.37 -4.67 9.68
CA LEU A 20 -18.40 -4.55 8.22
C LEU A 20 -17.71 -5.73 7.54
N PHE A 21 -18.38 -6.34 6.56
CA PHE A 21 -17.80 -7.41 5.75
C PHE A 21 -16.96 -6.85 4.59
N LEU A 22 -15.74 -6.41 4.89
CA LEU A 22 -14.82 -5.77 3.92
C LEU A 22 -14.19 -6.73 2.92
N GLU A 23 -14.22 -8.04 3.16
CA GLU A 23 -13.53 -9.04 2.34
C GLU A 23 -13.94 -8.96 0.85
N LYS A 24 -15.22 -8.68 0.57
CA LYS A 24 -15.74 -8.52 -0.80
C LYS A 24 -15.13 -7.32 -1.53
N TYR A 25 -14.72 -6.28 -0.82
CA TYR A 25 -14.23 -5.02 -1.41
C TYR A 25 -12.70 -4.91 -1.43
N LEU A 26 -11.97 -5.90 -0.88
CA LEU A 26 -10.51 -5.87 -0.82
C LEU A 26 -9.85 -5.77 -2.18
N HIS A 27 -10.42 -6.41 -3.20
CA HIS A 27 -9.88 -6.40 -4.56
C HIS A 27 -9.86 -4.99 -5.20
N GLU A 28 -10.68 -4.07 -4.71
CA GLU A 28 -10.72 -2.67 -5.16
C GLU A 28 -9.95 -1.74 -4.21
N LEU A 29 -10.02 -1.99 -2.90
CA LEU A 29 -9.30 -1.20 -1.91
C LEU A 29 -7.78 -1.39 -1.99
N ILE A 30 -7.30 -2.64 -2.12
CA ILE A 30 -5.86 -2.95 -2.20
C ILE A 30 -5.17 -2.17 -3.33
N PRO A 31 -5.63 -2.21 -4.59
CA PRO A 31 -4.96 -1.47 -5.67
C PRO A 31 -5.06 0.04 -5.48
N ALA A 32 -6.13 0.58 -4.87
CA ALA A 32 -6.23 2.00 -4.56
C ALA A 32 -5.16 2.44 -3.53
N VAL A 33 -4.99 1.68 -2.45
CA VAL A 33 -3.95 1.93 -1.44
C VAL A 33 -2.56 1.73 -2.05
N ALA A 34 -2.34 0.66 -2.82
CA ALA A 34 -1.08 0.40 -3.50
C ALA A 34 -0.70 1.53 -4.47
N THR A 35 -1.66 2.08 -5.21
CA THR A 35 -1.41 3.23 -6.09
C THR A 35 -0.92 4.44 -5.29
N CYS A 36 -1.49 4.72 -4.11
CA CYS A 36 -1.01 5.80 -3.25
C CYS A 36 0.42 5.57 -2.73
N VAL A 37 0.85 4.31 -2.60
CA VAL A 37 2.20 3.94 -2.15
C VAL A 37 3.23 3.98 -3.28
N ILE A 38 2.94 3.41 -4.46
CA ILE A 38 3.93 3.23 -5.54
C ILE A 38 3.74 4.16 -6.75
N SER A 39 2.68 4.97 -6.83
CA SER A 39 2.45 5.83 -8.01
C SER A 39 3.60 6.81 -8.25
N ARG A 40 3.87 7.09 -9.54
CA ARG A 40 4.87 8.06 -9.98
C ARG A 40 4.53 9.49 -9.57
N GLN A 41 3.25 9.82 -9.57
CA GLN A 41 2.77 11.17 -9.23
C GLN A 41 1.49 11.06 -8.41
N VAL A 42 1.61 11.37 -7.12
CA VAL A 42 0.49 11.39 -6.16
C VAL A 42 0.00 12.82 -5.92
N CYS A 43 0.78 13.82 -6.36
CA CYS A 43 0.54 15.24 -6.13
C CYS A 43 0.86 16.05 -7.39
N ALA A 44 0.19 17.18 -7.56
CA ALA A 44 0.53 18.14 -8.61
C ALA A 44 1.92 18.76 -8.42
N LYS A 45 2.40 18.89 -7.16
CA LYS A 45 3.69 19.48 -6.80
C LYS A 45 4.45 18.59 -5.80
N PRO A 46 5.21 17.58 -6.27
CA PRO A 46 5.93 16.66 -5.39
C PRO A 46 7.02 17.35 -4.55
N GLU A 47 7.55 18.50 -4.96
CA GLU A 47 8.64 19.20 -4.23
C GLU A 47 8.17 19.94 -2.97
N THR A 48 6.90 20.33 -2.92
CA THR A 48 6.33 21.09 -1.78
C THR A 48 5.40 20.26 -0.91
N ASP A 49 4.88 19.15 -1.44
CA ASP A 49 3.91 18.31 -0.73
C ASP A 49 4.60 17.12 -0.01
N ASN A 50 4.27 16.91 1.27
CA ASN A 50 4.75 15.81 2.12
C ASN A 50 4.18 14.44 1.71
N HIS A 51 4.52 14.00 0.50
CA HIS A 51 4.08 12.73 -0.06
C HIS A 51 4.76 11.50 0.54
N TRP A 52 5.91 11.68 1.19
CA TRP A 52 6.61 10.63 1.92
C TRP A 52 5.76 10.05 3.05
N ALA A 53 5.16 10.91 3.88
CA ALA A 53 4.31 10.49 4.99
C ALA A 53 3.04 9.76 4.51
N LEU A 54 2.48 10.17 3.38
CA LEU A 54 1.33 9.47 2.77
C LEU A 54 1.72 8.05 2.32
N ARG A 55 2.88 7.92 1.67
CA ARG A 55 3.39 6.61 1.23
C ARG A 55 3.69 5.71 2.42
N GLU A 56 4.34 6.23 3.45
CA GLU A 56 4.63 5.47 4.67
C GLU A 56 3.34 4.99 5.37
N PHE A 57 2.36 5.89 5.50
CA PHE A 57 1.05 5.52 6.05
C PHE A 57 0.34 4.47 5.19
N GLY A 58 0.41 4.59 3.86
CA GLY A 58 -0.14 3.61 2.94
C GLY A 58 0.55 2.25 3.00
N SER A 59 1.87 2.22 3.18
CA SER A 59 2.63 0.97 3.36
C SER A 59 2.21 0.23 4.63
N LYS A 60 2.05 0.95 5.74
CA LYS A 60 1.53 0.38 7.00
C LYS A 60 0.10 -0.14 6.82
N LEU A 61 -0.74 0.60 6.11
CA LEU A 61 -2.12 0.20 5.81
C LEU A 61 -2.19 -1.08 4.95
N LEU A 62 -1.37 -1.17 3.90
CA LEU A 62 -1.25 -2.39 3.08
C LEU A 62 -0.80 -3.59 3.92
N SER A 63 0.20 -3.41 4.79
CA SER A 63 0.66 -4.48 5.68
C SER A 63 -0.44 -4.94 6.62
N GLN A 64 -1.20 -4.01 7.20
CA GLN A 64 -2.35 -4.36 8.03
C GLN A 64 -3.41 -5.15 7.24
N MET A 65 -3.77 -4.70 6.04
CA MET A 65 -4.72 -5.42 5.17
C MET A 65 -4.22 -6.84 4.87
N CYS A 66 -2.92 -7.00 4.62
CA CYS A 66 -2.32 -8.32 4.48
C CYS A 66 -2.46 -9.16 5.75
N ARG A 67 -2.12 -8.64 6.93
CA ARG A 67 -2.20 -9.40 8.18
C ARG A 67 -3.63 -9.82 8.53
N MET A 68 -4.62 -8.98 8.22
CA MET A 68 -6.02 -9.24 8.55
C MET A 68 -6.70 -10.20 7.58
N PHE A 69 -6.36 -10.14 6.29
CA PHE A 69 -7.12 -10.85 5.25
C PHE A 69 -6.30 -11.86 4.43
N SER A 70 -5.00 -12.03 4.70
CA SER A 70 -4.21 -13.04 4.00
C SER A 70 -4.57 -14.43 4.50
N THR A 71 -5.35 -15.13 3.69
CA THR A 71 -5.62 -16.57 3.81
C THR A 71 -4.97 -17.29 2.63
N THR A 72 -4.73 -18.60 2.77
CA THR A 72 -4.18 -19.45 1.71
C THR A 72 -5.05 -19.45 0.44
N THR A 73 -6.34 -19.13 0.56
CA THR A 73 -7.31 -19.10 -0.55
C THR A 73 -7.33 -17.78 -1.31
N ASN A 74 -7.16 -16.62 -0.64
CA ASN A 74 -7.33 -15.30 -1.27
C ASN A 74 -6.07 -14.75 -1.95
N ASN A 75 -4.88 -15.31 -1.68
CA ASN A 75 -3.60 -14.93 -2.33
C ASN A 75 -3.29 -13.42 -2.34
N ILE A 76 -3.84 -12.66 -1.39
CA ILE A 76 -3.70 -11.20 -1.30
C ILE A 76 -2.23 -10.80 -1.11
N GLN A 77 -1.54 -11.44 -0.16
CA GLN A 77 -0.12 -11.20 0.10
C GLN A 77 0.74 -11.40 -1.16
N GLN A 78 0.48 -12.46 -1.94
CA GLN A 78 1.21 -12.70 -3.19
C GLN A 78 0.96 -11.60 -4.23
N ARG A 79 -0.28 -11.13 -4.37
CA ARG A 79 -0.64 -10.06 -5.31
C ARG A 79 0.04 -8.73 -4.95
N ILE A 80 0.02 -8.37 -3.67
CA ILE A 80 0.66 -7.13 -3.18
C ILE A 80 2.17 -7.22 -3.33
N THR A 81 2.78 -8.31 -2.87
CA THR A 81 4.23 -8.55 -2.98
C THR A 81 4.69 -8.45 -4.44
N LYS A 82 4.01 -9.15 -5.36
CA LYS A 82 4.34 -9.08 -6.81
C LYS A 82 4.25 -7.65 -7.34
N THR A 83 3.27 -6.88 -6.89
CA THR A 83 3.10 -5.48 -7.32
C THR A 83 4.25 -4.60 -6.82
N LEU A 84 4.62 -4.73 -5.54
CA LEU A 84 5.73 -3.98 -4.96
C LEU A 84 7.09 -4.39 -5.56
N CYS A 85 7.35 -5.69 -5.75
CA CYS A 85 8.57 -6.17 -6.39
C CYS A 85 8.68 -5.70 -7.84
N LYS A 86 7.59 -5.70 -8.61
CA LYS A 86 7.58 -5.13 -9.97
C LYS A 86 7.90 -3.63 -9.98
N ALA A 87 7.36 -2.88 -9.02
CA ALA A 87 7.67 -1.46 -8.87
C ALA A 87 9.14 -1.23 -8.50
N LEU A 88 9.71 -2.10 -7.66
CA LEU A 88 11.10 -2.04 -7.24
C LEU A 88 12.08 -2.41 -8.38
N GLN A 89 11.76 -3.42 -9.19
CA GLN A 89 12.59 -3.87 -10.32
C GLN A 89 12.60 -2.91 -11.51
N ASN A 90 11.65 -1.97 -11.57
CA ASN A 90 11.58 -1.00 -12.66
C ASN A 90 12.63 0.10 -12.51
N ALA A 91 13.79 -0.06 -13.13
CA ALA A 91 14.90 0.91 -13.09
C ALA A 91 14.55 2.32 -13.61
N LYS A 92 13.46 2.48 -14.38
CA LYS A 92 13.00 3.78 -14.89
C LYS A 92 12.00 4.47 -13.95
N ALA A 93 11.64 3.83 -12.84
CA ALA A 93 10.70 4.41 -11.89
C ALA A 93 11.36 5.55 -11.08
N PRO A 94 10.58 6.56 -10.64
CA PRO A 94 11.10 7.58 -9.75
C PRO A 94 11.51 7.01 -8.39
N LEU A 95 12.43 7.70 -7.70
CA LEU A 95 12.85 7.36 -6.33
C LEU A 95 11.66 7.23 -5.37
N ALA A 96 10.62 8.06 -5.52
CA ALA A 96 9.43 7.98 -4.69
C ALA A 96 8.67 6.65 -4.83
N THR A 97 8.67 6.05 -6.03
CA THR A 97 8.09 4.72 -6.28
C THR A 97 8.93 3.64 -5.62
N HIS A 98 10.26 3.69 -5.77
CA HIS A 98 11.17 2.73 -5.12
C HIS A 98 11.07 2.80 -3.60
N TYR A 99 11.05 4.01 -3.02
CA TYR A 99 10.86 4.22 -1.59
C TYR A 99 9.55 3.59 -1.10
N GLY A 100 8.43 3.86 -1.78
CA GLY A 100 7.14 3.27 -1.43
C GLY A 100 7.16 1.74 -1.50
N ALA A 101 7.79 1.18 -2.54
CA ALA A 101 7.94 -0.26 -2.69
C ALA A 101 8.76 -0.88 -1.55
N ILE A 102 9.91 -0.28 -1.20
CA ILE A 102 10.77 -0.73 -0.10
C ILE A 102 10.05 -0.62 1.23
N ALA A 103 9.42 0.52 1.52
CA ALA A 103 8.64 0.72 2.75
C ALA A 103 7.50 -0.29 2.87
N GLY A 104 6.79 -0.57 1.77
CA GLY A 104 5.74 -1.59 1.73
C GLY A 104 6.28 -2.98 2.05
N LEU A 105 7.37 -3.39 1.39
CA LEU A 105 7.99 -4.71 1.62
C LEU A 105 8.55 -4.85 3.03
N ALA A 106 9.15 -3.79 3.58
CA ALA A 106 9.68 -3.76 4.95
C ALA A 106 8.58 -4.01 6.00
N GLU A 107 7.40 -3.42 5.83
CA GLU A 107 6.26 -3.57 6.74
C GLU A 107 5.60 -4.97 6.70
N MET A 108 5.77 -5.71 5.59
CA MET A 108 5.19 -7.06 5.40
C MET A 108 5.98 -8.17 6.11
N GLY A 109 7.18 -7.87 6.62
CA GLY A 109 7.99 -8.79 7.42
C GLY A 109 8.98 -9.65 6.63
N THR A 110 9.80 -10.39 7.37
CA THR A 110 10.98 -11.13 6.86
C THR A 110 10.63 -12.27 5.89
N GLU A 111 9.46 -12.91 6.03
CA GLU A 111 9.06 -14.01 5.14
C GLU A 111 8.89 -13.59 3.67
N VAL A 112 8.62 -12.31 3.43
CA VAL A 112 8.46 -11.77 2.08
C VAL A 112 9.79 -11.28 1.51
N ILE A 113 10.71 -10.83 2.37
CA ILE A 113 12.03 -10.32 1.98
C ILE A 113 13.00 -11.46 1.65
N LEU A 114 12.84 -12.62 2.31
CA LEU A 114 13.71 -13.78 2.17
C LEU A 114 13.26 -14.78 1.08
N LYS A 115 12.16 -14.52 0.38
CA LYS A 115 11.63 -15.33 -0.73
C LYS A 115 11.93 -14.69 -2.08
#